data_AF-A0A1L5KYB5-F1
#
_entry.id   AF-A0A1L5KYB5-F1
#
_cell.length_a   1.000
_cell.length_b   1.000
_cell.length_c   1.000
_cell.angle_alpha   90.00
_cell.angle_beta   90.00
_cell.angle_gamma   90.00
#
_symmetry.space_group_name_H-M   'P 1'
#
loop_
_entity.id
_entity.type
_entity.pdbx_description
1 polymer ?
#
loop_
_entity_poly.entity_id
_entity_poly.type
_entity_poly.pdbx_seq_one_letter_code
_entity_poly.pdbx_strand_id
1 'polypeptide(L)'
;MTAVTLTADGTTSVGGKAKAMVRDSVKTVIAASMVGTAIEFYDFYAYGTAAANYFPRIFFSAKDNPTVALLMSLLTFAIAFIARPLGSLIFGHFGDRMGRKTTLVVSLMTMGVG
;
A
#
# COMPACT_ATOMS: atom_id res chain seq x y z
N MET A 1 23.98 -11.09 50.32
CA MET A 1 25.43 -11.38 50.28
C MET A 1 25.70 -12.11 48.98
N THR A 2 25.87 -11.35 47.90
CA THR A 2 26.17 -11.88 46.56
C THR A 2 27.29 -11.01 46.01
N ALA A 3 28.45 -11.63 45.79
CA ALA A 3 29.70 -10.94 45.52
C ALA A 3 29.72 -10.35 44.11
N VAL A 4 29.95 -9.04 44.03
CA VAL A 4 30.32 -8.35 42.80
C VAL A 4 31.81 -8.56 42.61
N THR A 5 32.19 -9.39 41.64
CA THR A 5 33.60 -9.57 41.25
C THR A 5 33.97 -8.43 40.29
N LEU A 6 34.73 -7.45 40.79
CA LEU A 6 35.30 -6.36 40.02
C LEU A 6 36.52 -6.87 39.24
N THR A 7 36.45 -6.92 37.92
CA THR A 7 37.63 -7.06 37.05
C THR A 7 38.34 -5.72 36.94
N ALA A 8 39.66 -5.73 37.15
CA ALA A 8 40.52 -4.56 37.34
C ALA A 8 40.80 -3.71 36.08
N ASP A 9 40.04 -3.87 35.01
CA ASP A 9 40.19 -3.09 33.79
C ASP A 9 38.82 -2.50 33.45
N GLY A 10 38.65 -1.20 33.67
CA GLY A 10 37.37 -0.48 33.70
C GLY A 10 36.63 -0.36 32.37
N THR A 11 36.67 -1.39 31.52
CA THR A 11 35.94 -1.44 30.26
C THR A 11 34.77 -2.42 30.37
N THR A 12 33.59 -1.86 30.59
CA THR A 12 32.33 -2.60 30.40
C THR A 12 32.15 -2.88 28.90
N SER A 13 32.63 -4.03 28.43
CA SER A 13 32.30 -4.54 27.10
C SER A 13 30.85 -5.02 27.10
N VAL A 14 29.91 -4.10 26.81
CA VAL A 14 28.53 -4.47 26.51
C VAL A 14 28.47 -4.82 25.02
N GLY A 15 28.84 -6.05 24.71
CA GLY A 15 28.72 -6.67 23.39
C GLY A 15 27.27 -6.95 23.00
N GLY A 16 26.43 -5.91 22.92
CA GLY A 16 25.14 -5.99 22.27
C GLY A 16 25.35 -5.94 20.76
N LYS A 17 25.23 -7.09 20.07
CA LYS A 17 25.08 -7.10 18.61
C LYS A 17 23.77 -6.41 18.26
N ALA A 18 23.79 -5.09 18.15
CA ALA A 18 22.76 -4.34 17.47
C ALA A 18 22.72 -4.89 16.05
N LYS A 19 21.71 -5.72 15.76
CA LYS A 19 21.44 -6.26 14.43
C LYS A 19 21.30 -5.04 13.52
N ALA A 20 22.37 -4.70 12.81
CA ALA A 20 22.41 -3.56 11.92
C ALA A 20 21.24 -3.73 10.95
N MET A 21 20.23 -2.89 11.12
CA MET A 21 19.04 -2.91 10.30
C MET A 21 19.50 -2.56 8.89
N VAL A 22 19.60 -3.57 8.03
CA VAL A 22 19.95 -3.40 6.61
C VAL A 22 18.84 -2.53 6.01
N ARG A 23 19.12 -1.23 5.91
CA ARG A 23 18.24 -0.27 5.25
C ARG A 23 18.22 -0.65 3.77
N ASP A 24 17.02 -0.77 3.19
CA ASP A 24 16.94 -1.00 1.74
C ASP A 24 17.64 0.14 1.01
N SER A 25 18.31 -0.21 -0.08
CA SER A 25 18.90 0.78 -0.97
C SER A 25 17.81 1.74 -1.43
N VAL A 26 18.10 3.04 -1.37
CA VAL A 26 17.19 4.10 -1.81
C VAL A 26 16.71 3.84 -3.25
N LYS A 27 17.57 3.28 -4.10
CA LYS A 27 17.22 2.89 -5.47
C LYS A 27 16.11 1.84 -5.52
N THR A 28 16.18 0.84 -4.64
CA THR A 28 15.17 -0.23 -4.54
C THR A 28 13.84 0.34 -4.07
N VAL A 29 13.84 1.25 -3.10
CA VAL A 29 12.61 1.88 -2.60
C VAL A 29 11.95 2.73 -3.69
N ILE A 30 12.74 3.54 -4.42
CA ILE A 30 12.21 4.35 -5.54
C ILE A 30 11.63 3.45 -6.63
N ALA A 31 12.34 2.40 -7.04
CA ALA A 31 11.85 1.46 -8.05
C ALA A 31 10.55 0.76 -7.61
N ALA A 32 10.50 0.28 -6.36
CA ALA A 32 9.30 -0.33 -5.81
C ALA A 32 8.11 0.64 -5.76
N SER A 33 8.34 1.91 -5.38
CA SER A 33 7.30 2.93 -5.42
C SER A 33 6.81 3.22 -6.84
N MET A 34 7.71 3.28 -7.83
CA MET A 34 7.32 3.49 -9.23
C MET A 34 6.50 2.33 -9.78
N VAL A 35 6.92 1.09 -9.51
CA VAL A 35 6.18 -0.11 -9.94
C VAL A 35 4.81 -0.19 -9.26
N GLY A 36 4.74 0.06 -7.95
CA GLY A 36 3.46 0.11 -7.23
C GLY A 36 2.51 1.16 -7.82
N THR A 37 3.00 2.38 -8.07
CA THR A 37 2.22 3.43 -8.73
C THR A 37 1.76 3.01 -10.13
N ALA A 38 2.62 2.36 -10.92
CA ALA A 38 2.25 1.91 -12.26
C ALA A 38 1.15 0.85 -12.24
N ILE A 39 1.22 -0.13 -11.31
CA ILE A 39 0.18 -1.15 -11.15
C ILE A 39 -1.14 -0.52 -10.71
N GLU A 40 -1.11 0.44 -9.80
CA GLU A 40 -2.29 1.20 -9.38
C GLU A 40 -2.97 1.93 -10.55
N PHE A 41 -2.19 2.57 -11.41
CA PHE A 41 -2.71 3.25 -12.59
C PHE A 41 -3.23 2.25 -13.63
N TYR A 42 -2.55 1.10 -13.79
CA TYR A 42 -2.94 0.07 -14.74
C TYR A 42 -4.32 -0.51 -14.42
N ASP A 43 -4.52 -0.99 -13.19
CA ASP A 43 -5.79 -1.59 -12.78
C ASP A 43 -6.95 -0.58 -12.88
N PHE A 44 -6.69 0.66 -12.46
CA PHE A 44 -7.70 1.71 -12.55
C PHE A 44 -8.10 2.08 -13.98
N TYR A 45 -7.14 2.07 -14.89
CA TYR A 45 -7.41 2.31 -16.30
C TYR A 45 -8.18 1.14 -16.93
N ALA A 46 -7.82 -0.10 -16.57
CA ALA A 46 -8.55 -1.29 -16.98
C ALA A 46 -10.00 -1.26 -16.48
N TYR A 47 -10.20 -0.98 -15.19
CA TYR A 47 -11.53 -0.83 -14.59
C TYR A 47 -12.32 0.32 -15.21
N GLY A 48 -11.71 1.49 -15.43
CA GLY A 48 -12.37 2.63 -16.05
C GLY A 48 -12.84 2.34 -17.48
N THR A 49 -12.01 1.65 -18.27
CA THR A 49 -12.38 1.19 -19.62
C THR A 49 -13.51 0.17 -19.57
N ALA A 50 -13.50 -0.73 -18.59
CA ALA A 50 -14.57 -1.69 -18.36
C ALA A 50 -15.88 -1.01 -17.94
N ALA A 51 -15.79 0.03 -17.11
CA ALA A 51 -16.92 0.84 -16.65
C ALA A 51 -17.58 1.64 -17.77
N ALA A 52 -16.83 2.09 -18.76
CA ALA A 52 -17.37 2.81 -19.92
C ALA A 52 -18.09 1.88 -20.92
N ASN A 53 -17.55 0.67 -21.16
CA ASN A 53 -18.00 -0.18 -22.26
C ASN A 53 -18.85 -1.39 -21.83
N TYR A 54 -18.45 -2.09 -20.76
CA TYR A 54 -18.99 -3.41 -20.43
C TYR A 54 -19.94 -3.39 -19.23
N PHE A 55 -19.57 -2.74 -18.14
CA PHE A 55 -20.37 -2.71 -16.91
C PHE A 55 -21.79 -2.12 -17.06
N PRO A 56 -22.04 -1.09 -17.90
CA PRO A 56 -23.41 -0.59 -18.13
C PRO A 56 -24.34 -1.69 -18.64
N ARG A 57 -23.82 -2.63 -19.44
CA ARG A 57 -24.58 -3.72 -20.07
C ARG A 57 -24.63 -5.01 -19.24
N ILE A 58 -23.74 -5.18 -18.28
CA ILE A 58 -23.65 -6.42 -17.47
C ILE A 58 -24.33 -6.22 -16.12
N PHE A 59 -24.10 -5.08 -15.46
CA PHE A 59 -24.58 -4.83 -14.10
C PHE A 59 -25.80 -3.90 -14.04
N PHE A 60 -25.99 -3.05 -15.05
CA PHE A 60 -27.03 -2.00 -15.05
C PHE A 60 -27.98 -2.05 -16.26
N SER A 61 -27.95 -3.13 -17.03
CA SER A 61 -28.74 -3.33 -18.27
C SER A 61 -30.25 -3.43 -18.06
N ALA A 62 -30.70 -3.66 -16.83
CA ALA A 62 -32.13 -3.66 -16.47
C ALA A 62 -32.74 -2.25 -16.35
N LYS A 63 -31.95 -1.18 -16.52
CA LYS A 63 -32.47 0.19 -16.51
C LYS A 63 -33.00 0.55 -17.89
N ASP A 64 -34.27 0.96 -17.97
CA ASP A 64 -34.97 1.33 -19.22
C ASP A 64 -34.27 2.43 -20.05
N ASN A 65 -33.26 3.10 -19.48
CA ASN A 65 -32.47 4.13 -20.15
C ASN A 65 -30.96 3.77 -20.16
N PRO A 66 -30.35 3.57 -21.35
CA PRO A 66 -28.93 3.21 -21.47
C PRO A 66 -27.97 4.28 -20.95
N THR A 67 -28.37 5.56 -20.98
CA THR A 67 -27.56 6.66 -20.43
C THR A 67 -27.48 6.56 -18.91
N VAL A 68 -28.59 6.21 -18.24
CA VAL A 68 -28.62 6.07 -16.78
C VAL A 68 -27.75 4.88 -16.33
N ALA A 69 -27.77 3.79 -17.09
CA ALA A 69 -26.90 2.63 -16.83
C ALA A 69 -25.40 3.01 -16.92
N LEU A 70 -25.02 3.81 -17.93
CA LEU A 70 -23.66 4.30 -18.09
C LEU A 70 -23.25 5.26 -16.97
N LEU A 71 -24.11 6.22 -16.60
CA LEU A 71 -23.84 7.15 -15.51
C LEU A 71 -23.65 6.42 -14.17
N MET A 72 -24.42 5.37 -13.91
CA MET A 72 -24.29 4.56 -12.69
C MET A 72 -23.00 3.75 -12.67
N SER A 73 -22.62 3.17 -13.82
CA SER A 73 -21.33 2.51 -13.97
C SER A 73 -20.16 3.47 -13.72
N LEU A 74 -20.18 4.65 -14.36
CA LEU A 74 -19.17 5.69 -14.12
C LEU A 74 -19.19 6.22 -12.69
N LEU A 75 -20.36 6.27 -12.04
CA LEU A 75 -20.46 6.66 -10.63
C LEU A 75 -19.76 5.66 -9.73
N THR A 76 -19.89 4.34 -9.98
CA THR A 76 -19.13 3.34 -9.21
C THR A 76 -17.62 3.50 -9.40
N PHE A 77 -17.18 3.82 -10.63
CA PHE A 77 -15.78 4.18 -10.89
C PHE A 77 -15.36 5.47 -10.18
N ALA A 78 -16.26 6.47 -10.11
CA ALA A 78 -16.02 7.74 -9.44
C ALA A 78 -15.77 7.56 -7.93
N ILE A 79 -16.40 6.58 -7.28
CA ILE A 79 -16.18 6.26 -5.85
C ILE A 79 -14.71 5.95 -5.58
N ALA A 80 -14.02 5.30 -6.51
CA ALA A 80 -12.62 4.94 -6.34
C ALA A 80 -11.68 6.18 -6.29
N PHE A 81 -12.08 7.33 -6.86
CA PHE A 81 -11.35 8.60 -6.68
C PHE A 81 -11.45 9.16 -5.26
N ILE A 82 -12.49 8.81 -4.50
CA ILE A 82 -12.65 9.18 -3.08
C ILE A 82 -11.98 8.14 -2.18
N ALA A 83 -12.12 6.86 -2.54
CA ALA A 83 -11.50 5.75 -1.82
C ALA A 83 -9.97 5.89 -1.76
N ARG A 84 -9.32 6.42 -2.81
CA ARG A 84 -7.86 6.62 -2.86
C ARG A 84 -7.32 7.61 -1.82
N PRO A 85 -7.78 8.88 -1.75
CA PRO A 85 -7.39 9.79 -0.67
C PRO A 85 -7.70 9.25 0.72
N LEU A 86 -8.82 8.55 0.86
CA LEU A 86 -9.20 7.98 2.15
C LEU A 86 -8.25 6.83 2.56
N GLY A 87 -7.94 5.95 1.61
CA GLY A 87 -6.97 4.88 1.78
C GLY A 87 -5.58 5.41 2.09
N SER A 88 -5.11 6.43 1.36
CA SER A 88 -3.78 7.03 1.59
C SER A 88 -3.67 7.73 2.93
N LEU A 89 -4.76 8.31 3.46
CA LEU A 89 -4.77 8.89 4.80
C LEU A 89 -4.63 7.83 5.89
N ILE A 90 -5.37 6.73 5.76
CA ILE A 90 -5.34 5.60 6.72
C ILE A 90 -3.98 4.87 6.64
N PHE A 91 -3.62 4.40 5.45
CA PHE A 91 -2.35 3.68 5.23
C PHE A 91 -1.12 4.58 5.38
N GLY A 92 -1.25 5.88 5.15
CA GLY A 92 -0.20 6.85 5.47
C GLY A 92 0.04 6.94 6.97
N HIS A 93 -1.03 7.04 7.77
CA HIS A 93 -0.90 7.06 9.23
C HIS A 93 -0.30 5.75 9.79
N PHE A 94 -0.76 4.60 9.30
CA PHE A 94 -0.17 3.31 9.67
C PHE A 94 1.27 3.16 9.15
N GLY A 95 1.58 3.74 7.99
CA GLY A 95 2.91 3.74 7.39
C GLY A 95 3.95 4.47 8.22
N ASP A 96 3.56 5.59 8.82
CA ASP A 96 4.43 6.39 9.70
C ASP A 96 4.66 5.72 11.06
N ARG A 97 3.71 4.88 11.52
CA ARG A 97 3.80 4.18 12.82
C ARG A 97 4.41 2.77 12.75
N MET A 98 4.10 1.97 11.72
CA MET A 98 4.54 0.56 11.60
C MET A 98 5.77 0.37 10.70
N GLY A 99 6.23 1.41 10.03
CA GLY A 99 7.42 1.41 9.18
C GLY A 99 7.10 1.34 7.67
N ARG A 100 7.83 2.15 6.88
CA ARG A 100 7.62 2.32 5.43
C ARG A 100 7.74 1.02 4.62
N LYS A 101 8.67 0.12 4.97
CA LYS A 101 8.83 -1.17 4.26
C LYS A 101 7.62 -2.08 4.43
N THR A 102 7.18 -2.29 5.67
CA THR A 102 6.09 -3.22 5.98
C THR A 102 4.82 -2.77 5.28
N THR A 103 4.55 -1.47 5.28
CA THR A 103 3.38 -0.87 4.63
C THR A 103 3.44 -0.98 3.11
N LEU A 104 4.62 -0.82 2.50
CA LEU A 104 4.79 -1.07 1.07
C LEU A 104 4.55 -2.52 0.69
N VAL A 105 5.08 -3.47 1.46
CA VAL A 105 4.89 -4.91 1.19
C VAL A 105 3.44 -5.32 1.39
N VAL A 106 2.80 -4.84 2.46
CA VAL A 106 1.38 -5.09 2.72
C VAL A 106 0.51 -4.50 1.62
N SER A 107 0.79 -3.28 1.16
CA SER A 107 0.07 -2.65 0.04
C SER A 107 0.25 -3.46 -1.25
N LEU A 108 1.49 -3.88 -1.56
CA LEU A 108 1.79 -4.66 -2.76
C LEU A 108 1.15 -6.06 -2.72
N MET A 109 1.15 -6.72 -1.57
CA MET A 109 0.42 -7.98 -1.35
C MET A 109 -1.08 -7.79 -1.49
N THR A 110 -1.64 -6.71 -0.94
CA THR A 110 -3.09 -6.45 -1.02
C THR A 110 -3.54 -6.21 -2.46
N MET A 111 -2.74 -5.48 -3.26
CA MET A 111 -3.01 -5.32 -4.69
C MET A 111 -2.81 -6.61 -5.49
N GLY A 112 -1.76 -7.38 -5.19
CA GLY A 112 -1.42 -8.59 -5.95
C GLY A 112 -2.23 -9.84 -5.59
N VAL A 113 -2.84 -9.88 -4.40
CA VAL A 113 -3.71 -10.99 -3.96
C VAL A 113 -5.15 -10.82 -4.49
N GLY A 114 -5.47 -9.68 -5.12
CA GLY A 114 -6.73 -9.47 -5.84
C GLY A 114 -7.02 -10.54 -6.89
#